data_AF-A0A6P8PK00-F1
#
_entry.id   AF-A0A6P8PK00-F1
#
_cell.length_a   1.000
_cell.length_b   1.000
_cell.length_c   1.000
_cell.angle_alpha   90.00
_cell.angle_beta   90.00
_cell.angle_gamma   90.00
#
_symmetry.space_group_name_H-M   'P 1'
#
loop_
_entity.id
_entity.type
_entity.pdbx_description
1 polymer ?
#
loop_
_entity_poly.entity_id
_entity_poly.type
_entity_poly.pdbx_seq_one_letter_code
_entity_poly.pdbx_strand_id
1 'polypeptide(L)'
;MDKVMLEYSAMNRELNQYIQAVEETMDQVKRDHPERIPDFKALVKEKFAALQGRNTDEDLKRNERYLQFINHLKEMRKQVGPAQGTDWEQPTEELDEDITITQTQTNFICPITLVEMKKPMRNKVCNHVYEEEAIRIMIENKPKKARCPKIGCDNLNMKITDLVPDAVLKRAIEIQNKQKSQ
;
A
#
# COMPACT_ATOMS: atom_id res chain seq x y z
N MET A 1 -14.31 1.59 1.75
CA MET A 1 -13.21 0.66 1.43
C MET A 1 -13.66 -0.51 0.56
N ASP A 2 -14.65 -1.31 0.97
CA ASP A 2 -15.08 -2.50 0.21
C ASP A 2 -15.65 -2.16 -1.18
N LYS A 3 -16.43 -1.08 -1.30
CA LYS A 3 -16.94 -0.59 -2.59
C LYS A 3 -15.82 -0.23 -3.58
N VAL A 4 -14.81 0.52 -3.12
CA VAL A 4 -13.63 0.90 -3.93
C VAL A 4 -12.84 -0.33 -4.39
N MET A 5 -12.74 -1.34 -3.52
CA MET A 5 -12.08 -2.60 -3.86
C MET A 5 -12.86 -3.42 -4.88
N LEU A 6 -14.19 -3.45 -4.78
CA LEU A 6 -15.06 -4.07 -5.78
C LEU A 6 -14.95 -3.36 -7.13
N GLU A 7 -14.98 -2.02 -7.15
CA GLU A 7 -14.78 -1.22 -8.36
C GLU A 7 -13.42 -1.47 -9.00
N TYR A 8 -12.33 -1.52 -8.21
CA TYR A 8 -11.00 -1.87 -8.70
C TYR A 8 -10.95 -3.28 -9.30
N SER A 9 -11.55 -4.26 -8.61
CA SER A 9 -11.58 -5.65 -9.09
C SER A 9 -12.37 -5.80 -10.39
N ALA A 10 -13.49 -5.08 -10.53
CA ALA A 10 -14.29 -5.03 -11.75
C ALA A 10 -13.50 -4.38 -12.90
N MET A 11 -12.87 -3.23 -12.67
CA MET A 11 -12.04 -2.54 -13.65
C MET A 11 -10.85 -3.41 -14.10
N ASN A 12 -10.20 -4.12 -13.17
CA ASN A 12 -9.09 -5.02 -13.50
C ASN A 12 -9.56 -6.26 -14.30
N ARG A 13 -10.76 -6.78 -14.00
CA ARG A 13 -11.38 -7.85 -14.82
C ARG A 13 -11.63 -7.36 -16.24
N GLU A 14 -12.23 -6.19 -16.40
CA GLU A 14 -12.50 -5.58 -17.71
C GLU A 14 -11.22 -5.35 -18.51
N LEU A 15 -10.17 -4.82 -17.89
CA LEU A 15 -8.89 -4.59 -18.55
C LEU A 15 -8.29 -5.91 -19.10
N ASN A 16 -8.27 -6.96 -18.28
CA ASN A 16 -7.73 -8.26 -18.69
C ASN A 16 -8.56 -8.90 -19.81
N GLN A 17 -9.89 -8.78 -19.75
CA GLN A 17 -10.77 -9.28 -20.80
C GLN A 17 -10.59 -8.53 -22.12
N TYR A 18 -10.32 -7.23 -22.05
CA TYR A 18 -10.03 -6.45 -23.23
C TYR A 18 -8.71 -6.88 -23.87
N ILE A 19 -7.66 -7.11 -23.06
CA ILE A 19 -6.38 -7.65 -23.55
C ILE A 19 -6.60 -9.00 -24.23
N GLN A 20 -7.32 -9.92 -23.58
CA GLN A 20 -7.62 -11.23 -24.15
C GLN A 20 -8.39 -11.13 -25.48
N ALA A 21 -9.40 -10.26 -25.56
CA ALA A 21 -10.15 -10.06 -26.80
C ALA A 21 -9.24 -9.54 -27.94
N VAL A 22 -8.30 -8.65 -27.63
CA VAL A 22 -7.31 -8.14 -28.60
C VAL A 22 -6.37 -9.24 -29.08
N GLU A 23 -5.82 -10.03 -28.17
CA GLU A 23 -4.91 -11.14 -28.49
C GLU A 23 -5.60 -12.20 -29.35
N GLU A 24 -6.79 -12.65 -28.96
CA GLU A 24 -7.55 -13.64 -29.72
C GLU A 24 -7.95 -13.13 -31.11
N THR A 25 -8.35 -11.85 -31.22
CA THR A 25 -8.66 -11.25 -32.52
C THR A 25 -7.42 -11.19 -33.39
N MET A 26 -6.28 -10.80 -32.82
CA MET A 26 -5.01 -10.73 -33.55
C MET A 26 -4.60 -12.09 -34.09
N ASP A 27 -4.71 -13.13 -33.26
CA ASP A 27 -4.40 -14.50 -33.66
C ASP A 27 -5.37 -15.04 -34.71
N GLN A 28 -6.65 -14.68 -34.63
CA GLN A 28 -7.65 -15.07 -35.62
C GLN A 28 -7.39 -14.38 -36.98
N VAL A 29 -7.09 -13.08 -36.98
CA VAL A 29 -6.79 -12.34 -38.21
C VAL A 29 -5.50 -12.85 -38.86
N LYS A 30 -4.47 -13.16 -38.07
CA LYS A 30 -3.22 -13.77 -38.57
C LYS A 30 -3.45 -15.13 -39.24
N ARG A 31 -4.41 -15.92 -38.76
CA ARG A 31 -4.74 -17.25 -39.31
C ARG A 31 -5.62 -17.17 -40.56
N ASP A 32 -6.68 -16.37 -40.52
CA ASP A 32 -7.74 -16.41 -41.54
C ASP A 32 -7.45 -15.48 -42.74
N HIS A 33 -6.81 -14.34 -42.49
CA HIS A 33 -6.65 -13.29 -43.51
C HIS A 33 -5.32 -12.52 -43.38
N PRO A 34 -4.17 -13.12 -43.73
CA PRO A 34 -2.88 -12.42 -43.68
C PRO A 34 -2.77 -11.21 -44.64
N GLU A 35 -3.57 -11.17 -45.71
CA GLU A 35 -3.48 -10.12 -46.75
C GLU A 35 -4.64 -9.09 -46.73
N ARG A 36 -5.65 -9.27 -45.87
CA ARG A 36 -6.80 -8.35 -45.77
C ARG A 36 -6.79 -7.74 -44.38
N ILE A 37 -7.00 -6.41 -44.28
CA ILE A 37 -7.13 -5.72 -43.00
C ILE A 37 -8.63 -5.66 -42.66
N PRO A 38 -9.16 -6.58 -41.83
CA PRO A 38 -10.53 -6.47 -41.35
C PRO A 38 -10.68 -5.29 -40.38
N ASP A 39 -11.92 -4.92 -40.07
CA ASP A 39 -12.20 -3.98 -38.99
C ASP A 39 -11.88 -4.62 -37.64
N PHE A 40 -10.60 -4.52 -37.27
CA PHE A 40 -10.05 -5.06 -36.03
C PHE A 40 -10.80 -4.52 -34.81
N LYS A 41 -11.21 -3.25 -34.84
CA LYS A 41 -11.91 -2.62 -33.73
C LYS A 41 -13.30 -3.22 -33.52
N ALA A 42 -14.01 -3.52 -34.61
CA ALA A 42 -15.32 -4.19 -34.52
C ALA A 42 -15.18 -5.61 -33.95
N LEU A 43 -14.20 -6.38 -34.44
CA LEU A 43 -13.96 -7.76 -33.99
C LEU A 43 -13.56 -7.85 -32.52
N VAL A 44 -12.67 -6.96 -32.07
CA VAL A 44 -12.27 -6.89 -30.65
C VAL A 44 -13.48 -6.56 -29.77
N LYS A 45 -14.33 -5.61 -30.19
CA LYS A 45 -15.53 -5.24 -29.42
C LYS A 45 -16.52 -6.39 -29.32
N GLU A 46 -16.72 -7.15 -30.39
CA GLU A 46 -17.59 -8.32 -30.41
C GLU A 46 -17.09 -9.41 -29.46
N LYS A 47 -15.80 -9.77 -29.55
CA LYS A 47 -15.17 -10.74 -28.64
C LYS A 47 -15.19 -10.27 -27.19
N PHE A 48 -14.91 -9.00 -26.95
CA PHE A 48 -14.95 -8.42 -25.61
C PHE A 48 -16.36 -8.50 -25.00
N ALA A 49 -17.40 -8.15 -25.76
CA ALA A 49 -18.79 -8.27 -25.31
C ALA A 49 -19.18 -9.74 -25.00
N ALA A 50 -18.70 -10.69 -25.81
CA ALA A 50 -18.92 -12.12 -25.57
C ALA A 50 -18.21 -12.62 -24.30
N LEU A 51 -17.00 -12.10 -24.00
CA LEU A 51 -16.29 -12.37 -22.75
C LEU A 51 -17.01 -11.76 -21.54
N GLN A 52 -17.52 -10.53 -21.67
CA GLN A 52 -18.27 -9.87 -20.60
C GLN A 52 -19.58 -10.58 -20.27
N GLY A 53 -20.28 -11.13 -21.27
CA GLY A 53 -21.52 -11.89 -21.08
C GLY A 53 -21.38 -13.19 -20.27
N ARG A 54 -20.15 -13.67 -20.06
CA ARG A 54 -19.84 -14.86 -19.25
C ARG A 54 -19.44 -14.52 -17.81
N ASN A 55 -19.41 -13.24 -17.45
CA ASN A 55 -18.97 -12.80 -16.13
C ASN A 55 -19.96 -13.17 -15.04
N THR A 56 -19.46 -13.77 -13.97
CA THR A 56 -20.17 -13.85 -12.69
C THR A 56 -19.43 -13.03 -11.64
N ASP A 57 -20.19 -12.43 -10.71
CA ASP A 57 -19.62 -11.63 -9.63
C ASP A 57 -18.92 -12.47 -8.55
N GLU A 58 -19.01 -13.80 -8.65
CA GLU A 58 -18.34 -14.75 -7.76
C GLU A 58 -16.82 -14.76 -7.95
N ASP A 59 -16.32 -14.52 -9.17
CA ASP A 59 -14.89 -14.50 -9.49
C ASP A 59 -14.14 -13.31 -8.88
N LEU A 60 -14.86 -12.22 -8.57
CA LEU A 60 -14.29 -11.01 -7.96
C LEU A 60 -13.78 -11.26 -6.53
N LYS A 61 -14.34 -12.25 -5.84
CA LYS A 61 -13.94 -12.62 -4.45
C LYS A 61 -12.71 -13.51 -4.38
N ARG A 62 -12.23 -14.04 -5.52
CA ARG A 62 -11.22 -15.11 -5.56
C ARG A 62 -9.79 -14.68 -5.84
N ASN A 63 -9.52 -13.38 -5.98
CA ASN A 63 -8.16 -12.91 -6.20
C ASN A 63 -7.30 -13.18 -4.94
N GLU A 64 -6.40 -14.16 -5.01
CA GLU A 64 -5.56 -14.59 -3.88
C GLU A 64 -4.75 -13.44 -3.27
N ARG A 65 -4.25 -12.50 -4.09
CA ARG A 65 -3.48 -11.35 -3.60
C ARG A 65 -4.35 -10.38 -2.80
N TYR A 66 -5.60 -10.25 -3.20
CA TYR A 66 -6.58 -9.45 -2.48
C TYR A 66 -6.97 -10.12 -1.15
N LEU A 67 -7.21 -11.43 -1.14
CA LEU A 67 -7.46 -12.19 0.09
C LEU A 67 -6.26 -12.10 1.04
N GLN A 68 -5.03 -12.19 0.52
CA GLN A 68 -3.81 -11.98 1.29
C GLN A 68 -3.75 -10.57 1.89
N PHE A 69 -4.08 -9.53 1.12
CA PHE A 69 -4.10 -8.15 1.62
C PHE A 69 -5.18 -7.93 2.70
N ILE A 70 -6.40 -8.43 2.49
CA ILE A 70 -7.48 -8.36 3.48
C ILE A 70 -7.11 -9.16 4.74
N ASN A 71 -6.49 -10.32 4.59
CA ASN A 71 -6.04 -11.12 5.73
C ASN A 71 -4.93 -10.39 6.50
N HIS A 72 -4.01 -9.73 5.80
CA HIS A 72 -2.97 -8.90 6.40
C HIS A 72 -3.55 -7.71 7.18
N LEU A 73 -4.57 -7.03 6.65
CA LEU A 73 -5.30 -5.98 7.36
C LEU A 73 -6.03 -6.52 8.60
N LYS A 74 -6.64 -7.71 8.51
CA LYS A 74 -7.26 -8.39 9.67
C LYS A 74 -6.24 -8.78 10.74
N GLU A 75 -5.05 -9.21 10.34
CA GLU A 75 -3.95 -9.51 11.27
C GLU A 75 -3.41 -8.26 11.94
N MET A 76 -3.24 -7.15 11.22
CA MET A 76 -2.90 -5.86 11.83
C MET A 76 -3.95 -5.44 12.85
N ARG A 77 -5.24 -5.61 12.56
CA ARG A 77 -6.35 -5.32 13.49
C ARG A 77 -6.26 -6.16 14.79
N LYS A 78 -5.84 -7.42 14.70
CA LYS A 78 -5.64 -8.28 15.88
C LYS A 78 -4.46 -7.84 16.76
N GLN A 79 -3.41 -7.29 16.15
CA GLN A 79 -2.23 -6.80 16.87
C GLN A 79 -2.49 -5.47 17.59
N VAL A 80 -3.46 -4.68 17.14
CA VAL A 80 -3.82 -3.37 17.73
C VAL A 80 -4.86 -3.49 18.87
N GLY A 81 -5.40 -4.68 19.14
CA GLY A 81 -6.44 -4.89 20.16
C GLY A 81 -7.81 -4.32 19.75
N PRO A 82 -8.92 -4.75 20.38
CA PRO A 82 -10.24 -4.25 20.03
C PRO A 82 -10.35 -2.79 20.49
N ALA A 83 -10.15 -1.85 19.57
CA ALA A 83 -10.65 -0.50 19.75
C ALA A 83 -12.18 -0.60 19.82
N GLN A 84 -12.72 -0.46 21.04
CA GLN A 84 -14.15 -0.29 21.24
C GLN A 84 -14.61 0.94 20.47
N GLY A 85 -15.66 0.77 19.66
CA GLY A 85 -16.35 1.86 19.01
C GLY A 85 -15.83 2.17 17.62
N THR A 86 -16.31 1.44 16.62
CA THR A 86 -16.81 1.99 15.35
C THR A 86 -17.40 0.83 14.59
N ASP A 87 -18.71 0.74 14.68
CA ASP A 87 -19.53 -0.08 13.81
C ASP A 87 -19.50 0.60 12.44
N TRP A 88 -18.75 0.05 11.49
CA TRP A 88 -18.53 0.64 10.16
C TRP A 88 -19.63 0.22 9.16
N GLU A 89 -20.84 -0.04 9.64
CA GLU A 89 -22.04 -0.21 8.81
C GLU A 89 -22.80 1.13 8.67
N GLN A 90 -22.19 2.15 8.08
CA GLN A 90 -22.98 3.24 7.49
C GLN A 90 -22.39 3.71 6.15
N PRO A 91 -23.24 3.98 5.13
CA PRO A 91 -22.80 4.52 3.85
C PRO A 91 -22.33 5.96 4.06
N THR A 92 -21.03 6.21 3.93
CA THR A 92 -20.50 7.57 3.95
C THR A 92 -20.72 8.22 2.59
N GLU A 93 -21.81 8.98 2.46
CA GLU A 93 -21.91 10.07 1.49
C GLU A 93 -20.84 11.12 1.82
N GLU A 94 -20.19 11.64 0.78
CA GLU A 94 -19.25 12.77 0.77
C GLU A 94 -18.44 12.98 2.06
N LEU A 95 -17.29 12.32 2.18
CA LEU A 95 -16.27 12.73 3.13
C LEU A 95 -15.11 13.39 2.37
N ASP A 96 -15.09 14.72 2.47
CA ASP A 96 -13.86 15.49 2.55
C ASP A 96 -13.15 15.02 3.83
N GLU A 97 -12.33 13.96 3.71
CA GLU A 97 -11.80 13.24 4.87
C GLU A 97 -10.67 14.01 5.55
N ASP A 98 -11.04 14.82 6.55
CA ASP A 98 -10.19 15.07 7.70
C ASP A 98 -9.94 13.73 8.41
N ILE A 99 -8.83 13.09 8.06
CA ILE A 99 -8.30 11.91 8.77
C ILE A 99 -8.12 12.30 10.24
N THR A 100 -8.99 11.75 11.10
CA THR A 100 -8.84 11.87 12.55
C THR A 100 -7.71 10.94 12.98
N ILE A 101 -6.53 11.51 13.20
CA ILE A 101 -5.40 10.81 13.81
C ILE A 101 -5.85 10.40 15.22
N THR A 102 -6.15 9.12 15.42
CA THR A 102 -6.27 8.57 16.78
C THR A 102 -4.90 8.72 17.44
N GLN A 103 -4.86 9.43 18.56
CA GLN A 103 -3.66 9.71 19.34
C GLN A 103 -3.15 8.42 20.00
N THR A 104 -2.67 7.45 19.23
CA THR A 104 -1.62 6.57 19.72
C THR A 104 -0.42 7.49 19.93
N GLN A 105 0.12 7.57 21.16
CA GLN A 105 1.25 8.42 21.50
C GLN A 105 2.48 8.00 20.68
N THR A 106 2.54 8.48 19.45
CA THR A 106 3.61 8.17 18.51
C THR A 106 4.68 9.22 18.79
N ASN A 107 5.74 8.82 19.49
CA ASN A 107 6.83 9.72 19.80
C ASN A 107 7.49 10.20 18.51
N PHE A 108 7.23 11.45 18.12
CA PHE A 108 7.86 12.09 16.95
C PHE A 108 9.29 12.57 17.23
N ILE A 109 9.74 12.47 18.48
CA ILE A 109 11.07 12.89 18.91
C ILE A 109 12.10 11.81 18.60
N CYS A 110 13.15 12.19 17.87
CA CYS A 110 14.28 11.34 17.57
C CYS A 110 15.08 11.04 18.85
N PRO A 111 15.40 9.77 19.18
CA PRO A 111 16.18 9.44 20.37
C PRO A 111 17.67 9.81 20.26
N ILE A 112 18.15 10.25 19.09
CA ILE A 112 19.53 10.70 18.88
C ILE A 112 19.63 12.22 18.98
N THR A 113 18.76 12.95 18.26
CA THR A 113 18.82 14.42 18.18
C THR A 113 17.97 15.10 19.24
N LEU A 114 17.06 14.37 19.90
CA LEU A 114 16.11 14.89 20.88
C LEU A 114 15.19 16.00 20.33
N VAL A 115 15.07 16.08 19.00
CA VAL A 115 14.15 16.98 18.30
C VAL A 115 13.14 16.19 17.48
N GLU A 116 12.08 16.86 17.03
CA GLU A 116 11.09 16.29 16.12
C GLU A 116 11.76 15.84 14.81
N MET A 117 11.45 14.61 14.39
CA MET A 117 11.99 14.01 13.17
C MET A 117 11.43 14.70 11.91
N LYS A 118 12.27 14.86 10.89
CA LYS A 118 11.87 15.33 9.55
C LYS A 118 11.86 14.19 8.54
N LYS A 119 12.86 13.30 8.60
CA LYS A 119 12.98 12.12 7.74
C LYS A 119 13.09 10.87 8.62
N PRO A 120 11.97 10.37 9.15
CA PRO A 120 12.00 9.20 10.02
C PRO A 120 12.46 7.95 9.26
N MET A 121 13.49 7.29 9.78
CA MET A 121 14.06 6.03 9.32
C MET A 121 13.85 4.94 10.37
N ARG A 122 13.19 3.85 9.99
CA ARG A 122 12.91 2.70 10.84
C ARG A 122 13.94 1.61 10.64
N ASN A 123 14.46 1.04 11.73
CA ASN A 123 15.28 -0.16 11.66
C ASN A 123 14.39 -1.41 11.58
N LYS A 124 14.51 -2.23 10.53
CA LYS A 124 13.67 -3.42 10.32
C LYS A 124 13.89 -4.56 11.35
N VAL A 125 14.98 -4.53 12.12
CA VAL A 125 15.32 -5.55 13.12
C VAL A 125 14.67 -5.26 14.48
N CYS A 126 14.65 -3.99 14.91
CA CYS A 126 14.11 -3.60 16.22
C CYS A 126 12.92 -2.63 16.17
N ASN A 127 12.48 -2.23 14.97
CA ASN A 127 11.36 -1.31 14.71
C ASN A 127 11.47 0.08 15.35
N HIS A 128 12.64 0.46 15.87
CA HIS A 128 12.89 1.81 16.35
C HIS A 128 13.12 2.79 15.20
N VAL A 129 12.73 4.04 15.43
CA VAL A 129 12.72 5.09 14.42
C VAL A 129 13.64 6.23 14.85
N TYR A 130 14.34 6.81 13.87
CA TYR A 130 15.36 7.83 14.05
C TYR A 130 15.30 8.88 12.94
N GLU A 131 15.90 10.04 13.17
CA GLU A 131 16.20 10.98 12.09
C GLU A 131 17.25 10.40 11.14
N GLU A 132 17.04 10.55 9.83
CA GLU A 132 17.87 9.95 8.78
C GLU A 132 19.34 10.36 8.89
N GLU A 133 19.62 11.66 8.92
CA GLU A 133 20.98 12.17 8.94
C GLU A 133 21.69 11.74 10.23
N ALA A 134 20.97 11.74 11.36
CA ALA A 134 21.53 11.40 12.66
C ALA A 134 21.91 9.93 12.78
N ILE A 135 21.05 9.01 12.31
CA ILE A 135 21.32 7.58 12.39
C ILE A 135 22.43 7.16 11.43
N ARG A 136 22.50 7.76 10.24
CA ARG A 136 23.57 7.49 9.26
C ARG A 136 24.94 7.88 9.82
N ILE A 137 25.08 9.10 10.32
CA ILE A 137 26.31 9.59 10.95
C ILE A 137 26.70 8.69 12.14
N MET A 138 25.73 8.25 12.95
CA MET A 138 26.02 7.41 14.11
C MET A 138 26.58 6.03 13.71
N ILE A 139 26.03 5.41 12.66
CA ILE A 139 26.50 4.11 12.17
C ILE A 139 27.89 4.27 11.52
N GLU A 140 28.08 5.30 10.70
CA GLU A 140 29.35 5.60 10.02
C GLU A 140 30.49 5.88 11.02
N ASN A 141 30.21 6.60 12.11
CA ASN A 141 31.19 6.89 13.16
C ASN A 141 31.51 5.69 14.05
N LYS A 142 30.70 4.62 14.03
CA LYS A 142 30.90 3.40 14.86
C LYS A 142 30.78 2.12 14.03
N PRO A 143 31.60 1.93 12.98
CA PRO A 143 31.39 0.88 11.98
C PRO A 143 31.55 -0.54 12.53
N LYS A 144 32.27 -0.72 13.65
CA LYS A 144 32.53 -2.05 14.21
C LYS A 144 31.45 -2.55 15.18
N LYS A 145 30.61 -1.67 15.78
CA LYS A 145 29.57 -2.02 16.78
C LYS A 145 28.51 -0.91 16.96
N ALA A 146 27.86 -0.46 15.89
CA ALA A 146 26.76 0.50 16.02
C ALA A 146 25.57 -0.17 16.73
N ARG A 147 25.23 0.29 17.94
CA ARG A 147 24.12 -0.23 18.74
C ARG A 147 22.89 0.66 18.60
N CYS A 148 21.71 0.08 18.74
CA CYS A 148 20.47 0.84 18.81
C CYS A 148 20.52 1.90 19.93
N PRO A 149 20.25 3.18 19.62
CA PRO A 149 20.20 4.27 20.61
C PRO A 149 19.08 4.15 21.62
N LYS A 150 18.03 3.38 21.32
CA LYS A 150 16.93 3.16 22.24
C LYS A 150 17.44 2.35 23.45
N ILE A 151 17.31 2.94 24.63
CA ILE A 151 17.67 2.32 25.91
C ILE A 151 16.94 0.98 26.03
N GLY A 152 17.69 -0.07 26.40
CA GLY A 152 17.15 -1.42 26.59
C GLY A 152 16.90 -2.21 25.30
N CYS A 153 17.35 -1.74 24.14
CA CYS A 153 17.24 -2.51 22.91
C CYS A 153 18.43 -3.46 22.72
N ASP A 154 18.13 -4.72 22.42
CA ASP A 154 19.12 -5.78 22.19
C ASP A 154 19.76 -5.75 20.79
N ASN A 155 19.39 -4.79 19.94
CA ASN A 155 19.99 -4.65 18.62
C ASN A 155 21.39 -4.00 18.73
N LEU A 156 22.40 -4.85 18.88
CA LEU A 156 23.80 -4.46 19.08
C LEU A 156 24.59 -4.25 17.77
N ASN A 157 24.01 -4.58 16.62
CA ASN A 157 24.70 -4.57 15.32
C ASN A 157 23.83 -3.96 14.23
N MET A 158 23.63 -2.66 14.28
CA MET A 158 22.89 -1.92 13.27
C MET A 158 23.74 -1.66 12.03
N LYS A 159 23.14 -1.89 10.86
CA LYS A 159 23.70 -1.54 9.56
C LYS A 159 22.81 -0.52 8.85
N ILE A 160 23.41 0.28 7.97
CA ILE A 160 22.67 1.21 7.11
C ILE A 160 21.64 0.46 6.25
N THR A 161 21.95 -0.77 5.82
CA THR A 161 21.06 -1.65 5.05
C THR A 161 19.81 -2.11 5.80
N ASP A 162 19.76 -1.92 7.11
CA ASP A 162 18.61 -2.29 7.95
C ASP A 162 17.66 -1.11 8.18
N LEU A 163 18.05 0.09 7.74
CA LEU A 163 17.24 1.29 7.83
C LEU A 163 16.36 1.45 6.58
N VAL A 164 15.07 1.64 6.81
CA VAL A 164 14.08 1.89 5.75
C VAL A 164 13.30 3.18 6.07
N PRO A 165 12.91 3.99 5.08
CA PRO A 165 12.07 5.15 5.31
C PRO A 165 10.73 4.78 5.93
N ASP A 166 10.30 5.55 6.94
CA ASP A 166 9.01 5.37 7.60
C ASP A 166 7.96 6.34 7.03
N ALA A 167 7.39 5.98 5.89
CA ALA A 167 6.43 6.83 5.18
C ALA A 167 5.16 7.14 6.02
N VAL A 168 4.75 6.19 6.87
CA VAL A 168 3.59 6.35 7.76
C VAL A 168 3.89 7.39 8.83
N LEU A 169 5.03 7.27 9.52
CA LEU A 169 5.41 8.24 10.55
C LEU A 169 5.68 9.62 9.95
N LYS A 170 6.30 9.69 8.77
CA LYS A 170 6.54 10.94 8.06
C LYS A 170 5.23 11.68 7.79
N ARG A 171 4.21 10.98 7.26
CA ARG A 171 2.89 11.56 6.99
C ARG A 171 2.21 12.03 8.29
N ALA A 172 2.32 11.27 9.38
CA ALA A 172 1.77 11.67 10.67
C ALA A 172 2.40 12.97 11.21
N ILE A 173 3.73 13.11 11.10
CA ILE A 173 4.48 14.32 11.47
C ILE A 173 4.03 15.52 10.62
N GLU A 174 3.89 15.34 9.30
CA GLU A 174 3.46 16.40 8.39
C GLU A 174 2.04 16.90 8.72
N ILE A 175 1.11 16.00 9.07
CA ILE A 175 -0.24 16.38 9.47
C ILE A 175 -0.21 17.18 10.78
N GLN A 176 0.54 16.72 11.79
CA GLN A 176 0.66 17.44 13.06
C GLN A 176 1.24 18.85 12.87
N ASN A 177 2.25 18.99 12.01
CA ASN A 177 2.86 20.29 11.75
C ASN A 177 1.92 21.25 11.01
N LYS A 178 1.05 20.73 10.13
CA LYS A 178 -0.02 21.54 9.52
C LYS A 178 -1.01 22.04 10.58
N GLN A 179 -1.43 21.17 11.50
CA GLN A 179 -2.33 21.53 12.60
C GLN A 179 -1.73 22.57 13.56
N LYS A 180 -0.42 22.50 13.86
CA LYS A 180 0.29 23.51 14.68
C LYS A 180 0.46 24.86 13.97
N SER A 181 0.35 24.90 12.63
CA SER A 181 0.56 26.10 11.83
C SER A 181 -0.73 26.89 11.54
N GLN A 182 -1.88 26.39 12.02
CA GLN A 182 -3.18 27.08 12.03
C GLN A 182 -3.42 27.75 13.38
#